data_AF-A0A0E3K229-F1
#
_entry.id   AF-A0A0E3K229-F1
#
_cell.length_a   1.000
_cell.length_b   1.000
_cell.length_c   1.000
_cell.angle_alpha   90.00
_cell.angle_beta   90.00
_cell.angle_gamma   90.00
#
_symmetry.space_group_name_H-M   'P 1'
#
loop_
_entity.id
_entity.type
_entity.pdbx_description
1 polymer ?
#
loop_
_entity_poly.entity_id
_entity_poly.type
_entity_poly.pdbx_seq_one_letter_code
_entity_poly.pdbx_strand_id
1 'polypeptide(L)'
;MAPSSKYYIPMDESGNTIPLAKQRFGGQDIPLPDHAANGYPHTVLGGKVSSGTGEVYRQSATFHEETWPLADGQDVPLSEVHWSNNGRGDHADVHQHPFIYDWINSKWLRGDPTYFSK
;
A
#
# COMPACT_ATOMS: atom_id res chain seq x y z
N MET A 1 7.25 -16.96 -21.30
CA MET A 1 8.01 -15.70 -21.42
C MET A 1 7.57 -14.82 -20.26
N ALA A 2 8.45 -14.50 -19.31
CA ALA A 2 8.12 -13.53 -18.28
C ALA A 2 7.89 -12.17 -18.96
N PRO A 3 6.81 -11.44 -18.66
CA PRO A 3 6.62 -10.12 -19.23
C PRO A 3 7.81 -9.25 -18.84
N SER A 4 8.39 -8.57 -19.82
CA SER A 4 9.40 -7.53 -19.64
C SER A 4 8.73 -6.35 -18.92
N SER A 5 8.54 -6.41 -17.60
CA SER A 5 8.19 -5.21 -16.85
C SER A 5 9.47 -4.41 -16.64
N LYS A 6 9.59 -3.26 -17.31
CA LYS A 6 10.65 -2.25 -17.07
C LYS A 6 10.57 -1.61 -15.66
N TYR A 7 9.77 -2.18 -14.76
CA TYR A 7 9.43 -1.62 -13.46
C TYR A 7 9.55 -2.69 -12.38
N TYR A 8 10.02 -2.26 -11.21
CA TYR A 8 10.20 -3.13 -10.07
C TYR A 8 8.86 -3.41 -9.36
N ILE A 9 8.55 -4.69 -9.21
CA ILE A 9 7.47 -5.23 -8.38
C ILE A 9 8.11 -6.33 -7.54
N PRO A 10 7.93 -6.36 -6.20
CA PRO A 10 8.47 -7.43 -5.36
C PRO A 10 7.95 -8.80 -5.79
N MET A 11 8.87 -9.73 -6.06
CA MET A 11 8.57 -11.10 -6.51
C MET A 11 9.38 -12.10 -5.68
N ASP A 12 8.84 -13.30 -5.49
CA ASP A 12 9.56 -14.42 -4.92
C ASP A 12 10.50 -15.07 -5.95
N GLU A 13 11.29 -16.07 -5.52
CA GLU A 13 12.23 -16.79 -6.38
C GLU A 13 11.56 -17.56 -7.53
N SER A 14 10.25 -17.83 -7.41
CA SER A 14 9.44 -18.51 -8.43
C SER A 14 8.77 -17.52 -9.41
N GLY A 15 8.94 -16.22 -9.20
CA GLY A 15 8.35 -15.17 -10.03
C GLY A 15 6.90 -14.82 -9.67
N ASN A 16 6.41 -15.22 -8.49
CA ASN A 16 5.11 -14.78 -7.98
C ASN A 16 5.25 -13.46 -7.23
N THR A 17 4.22 -12.63 -7.28
CA THR A 17 4.22 -11.36 -6.54
C THR A 17 4.23 -11.59 -5.04
N ILE A 18 5.16 -10.95 -4.33
CA ILE A 18 5.12 -10.88 -2.87
C ILE A 18 4.07 -9.82 -2.50
N PRO A 19 2.95 -10.19 -1.85
CA PRO A 19 1.90 -9.24 -1.51
C PRO A 19 2.39 -8.22 -0.49
N LEU A 20 1.83 -7.00 -0.54
CA LEU A 20 2.02 -6.04 0.55
C LEU A 20 1.40 -6.64 1.82
N ALA A 21 2.20 -6.78 2.88
CA ALA A 21 1.73 -7.30 4.16
C ALA A 21 0.70 -6.36 4.78
N LYS A 22 -0.42 -6.92 5.26
CA LYS A 22 -1.54 -6.17 5.82
C LYS A 22 -2.16 -6.89 7.01
N GLN A 23 -2.75 -6.11 7.90
CA GLN A 23 -3.64 -6.55 8.96
C GLN A 23 -5.09 -6.18 8.62
N ARG A 24 -6.04 -6.97 9.14
CA ARG A 24 -7.47 -6.66 9.07
C ARG A 24 -7.91 -6.03 10.39
N PHE A 25 -8.16 -4.72 10.41
CA PHE A 25 -8.58 -4.00 11.61
C PHE A 25 -9.78 -3.11 11.33
N GLY A 26 -10.84 -3.18 12.14
CA GLY A 26 -12.04 -2.35 11.98
C GLY A 26 -12.73 -2.49 10.61
N GLY A 27 -12.57 -3.64 9.95
CA GLY A 27 -13.10 -3.88 8.59
C GLY A 27 -12.25 -3.29 7.45
N GLN A 28 -11.05 -2.78 7.75
CA GLN A 28 -10.10 -2.26 6.77
C GLN A 28 -8.89 -3.18 6.64
N ASP A 29 -8.32 -3.25 5.43
CA ASP A 29 -7.00 -3.84 5.21
C ASP A 29 -5.95 -2.74 5.32
N ILE A 30 -5.19 -2.75 6.42
CA ILE A 30 -4.18 -1.74 6.74
C ILE A 30 -2.80 -2.35 6.54
N PRO A 31 -1.89 -1.73 5.77
CA PRO A 31 -0.50 -2.19 5.66
C PRO A 31 0.17 -2.32 7.03
N LEU A 32 1.05 -3.32 7.15
CA LEU A 32 1.88 -3.49 8.34
C LEU A 32 3.21 -2.73 8.18
N PRO A 33 3.73 -2.11 9.25
CA PRO A 33 5.07 -1.54 9.24
C PRO A 33 6.13 -2.64 9.15
N ASP A 34 7.34 -2.26 8.71
CA ASP A 34 8.51 -3.12 8.84
C ASP A 34 9.01 -3.09 10.28
N HIS A 35 8.96 -4.23 10.97
CA HIS A 35 9.47 -4.35 12.34
C HIS A 35 10.96 -4.02 12.45
N ALA A 36 11.75 -4.25 11.39
CA ALA A 36 13.16 -3.89 11.37
C ALA A 36 13.40 -2.38 11.35
N ALA A 37 12.38 -1.59 10.96
CA ALA A 37 12.45 -0.14 10.98
C ALA A 37 12.36 0.44 12.41
N ASN A 38 11.96 -0.34 13.43
CA ASN A 38 12.03 0.03 14.85
C ASN A 38 11.52 1.46 15.16
N GLY A 39 10.36 1.83 14.63
CA GLY A 39 9.73 3.15 14.84
C GLY A 39 10.31 4.29 13.99
N TYR A 40 11.28 4.05 13.10
CA TYR A 40 11.76 5.07 12.19
C TYR A 40 10.84 5.20 10.95
N PRO A 41 10.69 6.40 10.37
CA PRO A 41 9.97 6.59 9.12
C PRO A 41 10.51 5.68 8.00
N HIS A 42 9.62 4.99 7.30
CA HIS A 42 10.00 4.03 6.28
C HIS A 42 8.85 3.78 5.29
N THR A 43 9.16 3.07 4.20
CA THR A 43 8.18 2.66 3.20
C THR A 43 8.28 1.16 3.00
N VAL A 44 7.15 0.47 3.12
CA VAL A 44 7.00 -0.95 2.76
C VAL A 44 6.49 -1.08 1.33
N LEU A 45 6.87 -2.17 0.66
CA LEU A 45 6.51 -2.46 -0.73
C LEU A 45 5.86 -3.83 -0.85
N GLY A 46 5.00 -3.98 -1.84
CA GLY A 46 4.46 -5.28 -2.25
C GLY A 46 3.91 -5.23 -3.67
N GLY A 47 3.49 -6.37 -4.19
CA GLY A 47 2.76 -6.52 -5.44
C GLY A 47 1.30 -6.86 -5.20
N LYS A 48 0.47 -6.63 -6.22
CA LYS A 48 -0.92 -7.10 -6.25
C LYS A 48 -1.33 -7.42 -7.69
N VAL A 49 -2.14 -8.45 -7.84
CA VAL A 49 -2.86 -8.74 -9.09
C VAL A 49 -4.21 -8.03 -9.03
N SER A 50 -4.51 -7.21 -10.03
CA SER A 50 -5.80 -6.55 -10.17
C SER A 50 -6.89 -7.59 -10.41
N SER A 51 -7.95 -7.57 -9.60
CA SER A 51 -9.11 -8.45 -9.81
C SER A 51 -9.96 -8.04 -11.01
N GLY A 52 -9.85 -6.79 -11.47
CA GLY A 52 -10.61 -6.28 -12.62
C GLY A 52 -9.89 -6.50 -13.95
N THR A 53 -8.57 -6.28 -13.99
CA THR A 53 -7.77 -6.34 -15.23
C THR A 53 -6.85 -7.56 -15.32
N GLY A 54 -6.58 -8.25 -14.21
CA GLY A 54 -5.57 -9.31 -14.13
C GLY A 54 -4.13 -8.81 -14.16
N GLU A 55 -3.91 -7.50 -14.28
CA GLU A 55 -2.58 -6.91 -14.35
C GLU A 55 -1.90 -6.88 -12.98
N VAL A 56 -0.58 -7.07 -13.00
CA VAL A 56 0.26 -6.99 -11.81
C VAL A 56 0.75 -5.56 -11.62
N TYR A 57 0.58 -5.03 -10.40
CA TYR A 57 1.03 -3.70 -10.04
C TYR A 57 1.70 -3.67 -8.67
N ARG A 58 2.60 -2.69 -8.47
CA ARG A 58 3.24 -2.42 -7.18
C ARG A 58 2.29 -1.66 -6.24
N GLN A 59 2.39 -1.96 -4.96
CA GLN A 59 1.80 -1.21 -3.87
C GLN A 59 2.90 -0.71 -2.93
N SER A 60 2.68 0.43 -2.30
CA SER A 60 3.56 0.93 -1.24
C SER A 60 2.76 1.57 -0.11
N ALA A 61 3.30 1.58 1.10
CA ALA A 61 2.73 2.32 2.21
C ALA A 61 3.85 3.00 2.99
N THR A 62 3.67 4.29 3.28
CA THR A 62 4.66 5.09 4.00
C THR A 62 4.21 5.31 5.43
N PHE A 63 5.05 4.84 6.35
CA PHE A 63 4.93 5.05 7.78
C PHE A 63 5.80 6.24 8.17
N HIS A 64 5.25 7.10 9.01
CA HIS A 64 6.02 8.14 9.68
C HIS A 64 6.62 7.55 10.96
N GLU A 65 7.16 8.42 11.82
CA GLU A 65 7.78 8.03 13.09
C GLU A 65 6.80 7.30 14.02
N GLU A 66 5.63 7.90 14.32
CA GLU A 66 4.60 7.25 15.13
C GLU A 66 3.20 7.65 14.65
N THR A 67 2.21 6.78 14.84
CA THR A 67 0.80 7.08 14.54
C THR A 67 -0.09 6.79 15.75
N TRP A 68 -1.06 7.67 16.00
CA TRP A 68 -2.08 7.43 17.02
C TRP A 68 -3.48 7.77 16.48
N PRO A 69 -4.49 6.90 16.71
CA PRO A 69 -4.43 5.63 17.45
C PRO A 69 -3.80 4.46 16.68
N LEU A 70 -3.22 3.49 17.39
CA LEU A 70 -2.70 2.27 16.77
C LEU A 70 -3.83 1.37 16.25
N ALA A 71 -3.54 0.55 15.23
CA ALA A 71 -4.39 -0.55 14.77
C ALA A 71 -3.75 -1.87 15.20
N ASP A 72 -4.41 -2.60 16.12
CA ASP A 72 -3.91 -3.85 16.73
C ASP A 72 -2.46 -3.75 17.27
N GLY A 73 -2.14 -2.61 17.89
CA GLY A 73 -0.80 -2.34 18.43
C GLY A 73 0.27 -2.00 17.38
N GLN A 74 -0.11 -1.81 16.12
CA GLN A 74 0.79 -1.38 15.04
C GLN A 74 0.44 0.02 14.56
N ASP A 75 1.44 0.73 14.04
CA ASP A 75 1.24 2.01 13.37
C ASP A 75 0.34 1.85 12.13
N VAL A 76 -0.29 2.96 11.73
CA VAL A 76 -1.10 3.07 10.53
C VAL A 76 -0.40 4.01 9.55
N PRO A 77 -0.16 3.62 8.29
CA PRO A 77 0.54 4.48 7.34
C PRO A 77 -0.35 5.67 6.94
N LEU A 78 0.25 6.74 6.41
CA LEU A 78 -0.52 7.87 5.87
C LEU A 78 -1.49 7.42 4.76
N SER A 79 -0.98 6.58 3.86
CA SER A 79 -1.76 6.05 2.76
C SER A 79 -1.14 4.77 2.18
N GLU A 80 -1.98 3.99 1.52
CA GLU A 80 -1.55 2.92 0.61
C GLU A 80 -1.59 3.45 -0.83
N VAL A 81 -0.46 3.43 -1.52
CA VAL A 81 -0.33 3.87 -2.91
C VAL A 81 -0.39 2.67 -3.85
N HIS A 82 -1.25 2.74 -4.85
CA HIS A 82 -1.40 1.76 -5.93
C HIS A 82 -0.72 2.32 -7.17
N TRP A 83 0.31 1.60 -7.64
CA TRP A 83 1.07 1.97 -8.82
C TRP A 83 0.57 1.18 -10.03
N SER A 84 -0.70 1.36 -10.42
CA SER A 84 -1.40 0.54 -11.43
C SER A 84 -0.63 0.35 -12.74
N ASN A 85 0.11 1.38 -13.18
CA ASN A 85 0.96 1.34 -14.38
C ASN A 85 2.47 1.31 -14.06
N ASN A 86 2.80 1.11 -12.79
CA ASN A 86 4.13 1.11 -12.19
C ASN A 86 4.96 2.40 -12.44
N GLY A 87 4.29 3.56 -12.57
CA GLY A 87 4.95 4.86 -12.72
C GLY A 87 5.29 5.24 -14.16
N ARG A 88 4.57 4.70 -15.15
CA ARG A 88 4.63 5.20 -16.53
C ARG A 88 4.15 6.64 -16.60
N GLY A 89 4.94 7.52 -17.20
CA GLY A 89 4.62 8.95 -17.32
C GLY A 89 3.67 9.30 -18.47
N ASP A 90 3.36 8.35 -19.37
CA ASP A 90 2.53 8.58 -20.55
C ASP A 90 1.05 8.21 -20.36
N HIS A 91 0.67 7.68 -19.19
CA HIS A 91 -0.70 7.36 -18.79
C HIS A 91 -0.77 7.56 -17.25
N ALA A 92 -1.82 8.15 -16.67
CA ALA A 92 -2.03 8.08 -15.21
C ALA A 92 -2.74 6.75 -14.87
N ASP A 93 -2.47 6.09 -13.74
CA ASP A 93 -3.37 6.18 -12.59
C ASP A 93 -2.70 5.69 -11.29
N VAL A 94 -1.55 6.27 -10.93
CA VAL A 94 -1.04 6.15 -9.56
C VAL A 94 -2.00 6.89 -8.64
N HIS A 95 -2.53 6.19 -7.65
CA HIS A 95 -3.45 6.76 -6.69
C HIS A 95 -3.13 6.26 -5.29
N GLN A 96 -3.50 7.05 -4.29
CA GLN A 96 -3.42 6.68 -2.89
C GLN A 96 -4.79 6.44 -2.29
N HIS A 97 -4.80 5.60 -1.27
CA HIS A 97 -5.90 5.44 -0.34
C HIS A 97 -5.44 5.91 1.03
N PRO A 98 -5.81 7.13 1.46
CA PRO A 98 -5.41 7.65 2.76
C PRO A 98 -6.09 6.87 3.88
N PHE A 99 -5.39 6.70 5.00
CA PHE A 99 -6.01 6.22 6.23
C PHE A 99 -6.36 7.41 7.13
N ILE A 100 -7.62 7.48 7.56
CA ILE A 100 -8.15 8.58 8.35
C ILE A 100 -8.83 7.99 9.59
N TYR A 101 -8.50 8.52 10.75
CA TYR A 101 -9.19 8.11 11.98
C TYR A 101 -10.48 8.89 12.16
N ASP A 102 -11.60 8.18 12.20
CA ASP A 102 -12.91 8.71 12.55
C ASP A 102 -13.03 8.76 14.08
N TRP A 103 -12.83 9.97 14.63
CA TRP A 103 -12.88 10.22 16.06
C TRP A 103 -14.27 10.03 16.68
N ILE A 104 -15.33 10.21 15.89
CA ILE A 104 -16.71 10.08 16.38
C ILE A 104 -17.03 8.60 16.61
N ASN A 105 -16.64 7.76 15.64
CA ASN A 105 -16.89 6.32 15.70
C ASN A 105 -15.70 5.50 16.20
N SER A 106 -14.62 6.18 16.62
CA SER A 106 -13.38 5.58 17.14
C SER A 106 -12.81 4.47 16.25
N LYS A 107 -12.73 4.70 14.93
CA LYS A 107 -12.28 3.68 13.96
C LYS A 107 -11.39 4.25 12.86
N TRP A 108 -10.47 3.42 12.38
CA TRP A 108 -9.74 3.70 11.14
C TRP A 108 -10.62 3.50 9.92
N LEU A 109 -10.55 4.44 8.99
CA LEU A 109 -11.20 4.39 7.69
C LEU A 109 -10.15 4.44 6.59
N ARG A 110 -10.34 3.62 5.56
CA ARG A 110 -9.59 3.72 4.31
C ARG A 110 -10.37 4.60 3.34
N GLY A 111 -9.77 5.71 2.94
CA GLY A 111 -10.35 6.64 1.99
C GLY A 111 -10.44 6.08 0.58
N ASP A 112 -11.29 6.71 -0.22
CA ASP A 112 -11.41 6.45 -1.65
C ASP A 112 -10.12 6.79 -2.41
N PRO A 113 -9.92 6.26 -3.63
CA PRO A 113 -8.79 6.59 -4.48
C PRO A 113 -8.61 8.10 -4.66
N THR A 114 -7.40 8.61 -4.35
CA THR A 114 -6.97 9.97 -4.66
C THR A 114 -5.78 9.91 -5.62
N TYR A 115 -5.92 10.43 -6.83
CA TYR A 115 -4.93 10.30 -7.91
C TYR A 115 -3.81 11.34 -7.78
N PHE A 116 -2.57 10.91 -8.05
CA PHE A 116 -1.39 11.79 -8.10
C PHE A 116 -1.23 12.44 -9.48
N SER A 117 -2.30 13.00 -10.05
CA SER A 117 -2.25 13.84 -11.24
C SER A 117 -3.63 14.44 -11.53
N LYS A 118 -3.65 15.75 -11.81
CA LYS A 118 -4.55 16.35 -12.79
C LYS A 118 -3.72 16.77 -13.98
#